data_AF-A0A1W2CHY8-F1
#
_entry.id   AF-A0A1W2CHY8-F1
#
_cell.length_a   1.000
_cell.length_b   1.000
_cell.length_c   1.000
_cell.angle_alpha   90.00
_cell.angle_beta   90.00
_cell.angle_gamma   90.00
#
_symmetry.space_group_name_H-M   'P 1'
#
loop_
_entity.id
_entity.type
_entity.pdbx_description
1 polymer ?
#
loop_
_entity_poly.entity_id
_entity_poly.type
_entity_poly.pdbx_seq_one_letter_code
_entity_poly.pdbx_strand_id
1 'polypeptide(L)' 'MTLTYALFGLSLIIAIAYLVCITLANARTTRRLNALRSNCFVTSERGHRIRYVNASPEVRARAETN' A
#
# COMPACT_ATOMS: atom_id res chain seq x y z
N MET A 1 -36.84 18.45 12.21
CA MET A 1 -36.54 17.38 11.22
C MET A 1 -35.42 17.76 10.24
N THR A 2 -35.25 19.01 9.82
CA THR A 2 -34.18 19.43 8.90
C THR A 2 -32.76 19.36 9.48
N LEU A 3 -32.60 19.68 10.77
CA LEU A 3 -31.30 19.70 11.46
C LEU A 3 -30.65 18.30 11.54
N THR A 4 -31.45 17.24 11.71
CA THR A 4 -30.95 15.86 11.78
C THR A 4 -30.40 15.41 10.43
N TYR A 5 -31.10 15.68 9.31
CA TYR A 5 -30.59 15.33 7.97
C TYR A 5 -29.31 16.08 7.62
N ALA A 6 -29.16 17.33 8.06
CA ALA A 6 -27.93 18.10 7.87
C ALA A 6 -26.74 17.48 8.62
N LEU A 7 -26.94 17.02 9.86
CA LEU A 7 -25.90 16.34 10.65
C LEU A 7 -25.51 14.98 10.07
N PHE A 8 -26.48 14.19 9.60
CA PHE A 8 -26.21 12.92 8.90
C PHE A 8 -25.50 13.14 7.55
N GLY A 9 -25.86 14.20 6.81
CA GLY A 9 -25.18 14.57 5.57
C GLY A 9 -23.72 14.96 5.82
N LEU A 10 -23.46 15.76 6.86
CA LEU A 10 -22.11 16.18 7.22
C LEU A 10 -21.23 14.98 7.63
N SER A 11 -21.76 14.06 8.45
CA SER A 11 -21.00 12.88 8.87
C SER A 11 -20.67 11.95 7.70
N LEU A 12 -21.59 11.78 6.74
CA LEU A 12 -21.34 11.02 5.52
C LEU A 12 -20.24 11.66 4.66
N ILE A 13 -20.28 12.98 4.48
CA ILE A 13 -19.25 13.71 3.72
C ILE A 13 -17.87 13.54 4.37
N ILE A 14 -17.79 13.65 5.70
CA ILE A 14 -16.54 13.46 6.45
C ILE A 14 -16.02 12.01 6.27
N ALA A 15 -16.90 11.02 6.35
CA ALA A 15 -16.53 9.61 6.17
C ALA A 15 -16.00 9.33 4.75
N ILE A 16 -16.65 9.89 3.72
CA ILE A 16 -16.20 9.76 2.33
C ILE A 16 -14.84 10.47 2.14
N ALA A 17 -14.70 11.69 2.63
CA ALA A 17 -13.45 12.44 2.55
C ALA A 17 -12.30 11.68 3.23
N TYR A 18 -12.55 11.09 4.40
CA TYR A 18 -11.57 10.27 5.11
C TYR A 18 -11.14 9.04 4.30
N LEU A 19 -12.09 8.33 3.69
CA LEU A 19 -11.81 7.16 2.86
C LEU A 19 -11.02 7.54 1.59
N VAL A 20 -11.34 8.67 0.95
CA VAL A 20 -10.58 9.21 -0.18
C VAL A 20 -9.14 9.55 0.24
N CYS A 21 -8.96 10.22 1.38
CA CYS A 21 -7.63 10.54 1.90
C CYS A 21 -6.78 9.29 2.16
N ILE A 22 -7.36 8.25 2.78
CA ILE A 22 -6.65 6.98 3.03
C ILE A 22 -6.26 6.31 1.73
N THR A 23 -7.20 6.18 0.78
CA THR A 23 -6.92 5.49 -0.49
C THR A 23 -5.83 6.22 -1.28
N LEU A 24 -5.84 7.55 -1.29
CA LEU A 24 -4.80 8.35 -1.94
C LEU A 24 -3.44 8.23 -1.25
N ALA A 25 -3.41 8.27 0.08
CA ALA A 25 -2.19 8.07 0.86
C ALA A 25 -1.59 6.68 0.61
N ASN A 26 -2.42 5.63 0.63
CA ASN A 26 -2.01 4.26 0.33
C ASN A 26 -1.47 4.15 -1.09
N ALA A 27 -2.15 4.69 -2.10
CA ALA A 27 -1.69 4.66 -3.49
C ALA A 27 -0.30 5.30 -3.66
N ARG A 28 -0.03 6.41 -2.95
CA ARG A 28 1.29 7.06 -2.95
C ARG A 28 2.36 6.18 -2.32
N THR A 29 2.04 5.54 -1.19
CA THR A 29 2.95 4.62 -0.49
C THR A 29 3.25 3.40 -1.34
N THR A 30 2.25 2.78 -1.97
CA THR A 30 2.43 1.62 -2.84
C THR A 30 3.32 1.94 -4.04
N ARG A 31 3.16 3.11 -4.67
CA ARG A 31 4.03 3.54 -5.78
C ARG A 31 5.48 3.69 -5.34
N ARG A 32 5.73 4.34 -4.19
CA ARG A 32 7.08 4.50 -3.64
C ARG A 32 7.70 3.16 -3.28
N LEU A 33 6.92 2.28 -2.66
CA LEU A 33 7.37 0.93 -2.29
C LEU A 33 7.71 0.10 -3.53
N ASN A 34 6.91 0.16 -4.59
CA ASN A 34 7.20 -0.52 -5.85
C ASN A 34 8.47 0.03 -6.52
N ALA A 35 8.68 1.34 -6.49
CA ALA A 35 9.90 1.97 -7.02
C ALA A 35 11.16 1.58 -6.22
N LEU A 36 11.04 1.48 -4.90
CA LEU A 36 12.12 0.93 -4.06
C LEU A 36 12.39 -0.52 -4.42
N ARG A 37 11.36 -1.36 -4.44
CA ARG A 37 11.42 -2.80 -4.77
C ARG A 37 12.01 -3.06 -6.15
N SER A 38 11.75 -2.23 -7.15
CA SER A 38 12.34 -2.40 -8.49
C SER A 38 13.87 -2.24 -8.52
N ASN A 39 14.43 -1.51 -7.55
CA ASN A 39 15.87 -1.29 -7.42
C ASN A 39 16.54 -2.21 -6.39
N CYS A 40 15.77 -3.04 -5.68
CA CYS A 40 16.29 -3.96 -4.67
C CYS A 40 16.72 -5.30 -5.27
N PHE A 41 17.73 -5.89 -4.63
CA PHE A 41 18.18 -7.25 -4.90
C PHE A 41 17.88 -8.13 -3.70
N VAL A 42 17.44 -9.35 -3.96
CA VAL A 42 17.17 -10.37 -2.96
C VAL A 42 18.15 -11.51 -3.18
N THR A 43 18.67 -12.06 -2.09
CA THR A 43 19.52 -13.24 -2.14
C THR A 43 18.61 -14.47 -2.14
N SER A 44 18.71 -15.27 -3.20
CA SER A 44 18.06 -16.57 -3.27
C SER A 44 18.71 -17.56 -2.29
N GLU A 45 18.02 -18.64 -1.97
CA GLU A 45 18.53 -19.72 -1.11
C GLU A 45 19.81 -20.37 -1.66
N ARG A 46 20.02 -20.29 -2.99
CA ARG A 46 21.25 -20.77 -3.65
C ARG A 46 22.40 -19.75 -3.64
N GLY A 47 22.26 -18.62 -2.93
CA GLY A 47 23.27 -17.56 -2.84
C GLY A 47 23.34 -16.61 -4.03
N HIS A 48 22.54 -16.82 -5.08
CA HIS A 48 22.46 -15.89 -6.22
C HIS A 48 21.67 -14.63 -5.86
N ARG A 49 22.18 -13.46 -6.29
CA ARG A 49 21.44 -12.19 -6.20
C ARG A 49 20.54 -12.03 -7.41
N ILE A 50 19.25 -11.89 -7.14
CA ILE A 50 18.23 -11.65 -8.16
C ILE A 50 17.52 -10.33 -7.85
N ARG A 51 17.07 -9.62 -8.90
CA ARG A 51 16.23 -8.44 -8.67
C ARG A 51 14.93 -8.87 -8.03
N TYR A 52 14.44 -8.10 -7.06
CA TYR A 52 13.21 -8.41 -6.31
C TYR A 52 11.99 -8.59 -7.23
N VAL A 53 11.91 -7.88 -8.36
CA VAL A 53 10.85 -8.03 -9.36
C VAL A 53 10.86 -9.39 -10.09
N ASN A 54 12.01 -10.05 -10.16
CA ASN A 54 12.19 -11.35 -10.82
C ASN A 54 12.20 -12.51 -9.82
N ALA A 55 12.12 -12.22 -8.51
CA ALA A 55 12.10 -13.23 -7.47
C ALA A 55 10.72 -13.90 -7.38
N SER A 56 10.72 -15.19 -7.02
CA SER A 56 9.47 -15.92 -6.76
C SER A 56 8.70 -15.28 -5.59
N PRO A 57 7.37 -15.45 -5.53
CA PRO A 57 6.55 -14.90 -4.46
C PRO A 57 7.04 -15.31 -3.06
N GLU A 58 7.50 -16.54 -2.91
CA GLU A 58 8.02 -17.10 -1.65
C GLU A 58 9.30 -16.39 -1.18
N VAL A 59 10.26 -16.14 -2.09
CA VAL A 59 11.50 -15.43 -1.78
C VAL A 59 11.22 -13.97 -1.42
N ARG A 60 10.25 -13.34 -2.10
CA ARG A 60 9.81 -11.98 -1.77
C ARG A 60 9.15 -11.91 -0.39
N ALA A 61 8.27 -12.85 -0.08
CA ALA A 61 7.60 -12.93 1.23
C ALA A 61 8.62 -13.09 2.36
N ARG A 62 9.63 -13.95 2.16
CA ARG A 62 10.73 -14.16 3.13
C ARG A 62 11.59 -12.92 3.34
N ALA A 63 11.83 -12.13 2.28
CA ALA A 63 12.56 -10.88 2.38
C ALA A 63 11.76 -9.75 3.06
N GLU A 64 10.43 -9.84 3.08
CA GLU A 64 9.55 -8.87 3.75
C GLU A 64 9.24 -9.20 5.20
N THR A 65 9.56 -10.41 5.65
CA THR A 65 9.34 -10.89 7.03
C THR A 65 10.54 -10.75 7.95
N ASN A 66 11.71 -10.36 7.41
CA ASN A 66 12.96 -10.13 8.15
C ASN A 66 13.17 -8.63 8.37
#